data_AF-X0LUN0-F1
#
_entry.id   AF-X0LUN0-F1
#
_cell.length_a   1.000
_cell.length_b   1.000
_cell.length_c   1.000
_cell.angle_alpha   90.00
_cell.angle_beta   90.00
_cell.angle_gamma   90.00
#
_symmetry.space_group_name_H-M   'P 1'
#
loop_
_entity.id
_entity.type
_entity.pdbx_description
1 polymer ?
#
loop_
_entity_poly.entity_id
_entity_poly.type
_entity_poly.pdbx_seq_one_letter_code
_entity_poly.pdbx_strand_id
1 'polypeptide(L)'
;MATATAAGKNAQPFPDGTKDYVPLRAGGAKKDTNKVHIADTPMTWSNWPQHINWLNTTLVIFVPLAGFISAYWVPLQLKTALWAVFYYVHTGLGITAGYHRLWSHSAYKGTTPLKIYLAAVGAGAVQGSIRWWSYGHRVHHRYTDTDKDPYSVRKGLMYSHMGWMILKQNPKRQGRTDITDLNEDAVVVWQHKNYIKCVLFMALAFPALVAGLGWGDWWGGLVYAGILRVCFVQQATFCVNSLAHWLGDQPFDDRNSPRDHVITALVTLGEGYHNFHHEFPSDYRNAIEWWQYDPTKWSIWCWKQLGLAYELKEFRANEIEKGRVQQLQKKLDQKRATLDWGIPLEQLPVVDWDDFVAQAKAGKGLVAIAGVIHDVTDFIKDHPGGKALINSAIGKDATAIFNGGVYLHSNAAHNLLSTMRVGVLRGGCEVEIWKRAQFENKDITYMNDSAGQRIIRAGSQVTKIVQPAASADAA
;
A
#
# COMPACT_ATOMS: atom_id res chain seq x y z
N MET A 1 -0.37 -3.82 -64.74
CA MET A 1 1.04 -3.71 -64.29
C MET A 1 1.05 -3.43 -62.80
N ALA A 2 1.69 -4.32 -62.04
CA ALA A 2 2.15 -4.26 -60.64
C ALA A 2 1.41 -3.37 -59.62
N THR A 3 0.61 -3.99 -58.75
CA THR A 3 0.38 -3.49 -57.38
C THR A 3 1.38 -4.18 -56.45
N ALA A 4 2.32 -3.40 -55.95
CA ALA A 4 3.40 -3.85 -55.08
C ALA A 4 2.88 -4.28 -53.71
N THR A 5 3.29 -5.47 -53.29
CA THR A 5 3.15 -6.05 -51.96
C THR A 5 3.92 -5.22 -50.93
N ALA A 6 3.21 -4.62 -49.97
CA ALA A 6 3.84 -3.97 -48.83
C ALA A 6 4.40 -5.04 -47.88
N ALA A 7 5.71 -5.29 -47.99
CA ALA A 7 6.46 -6.10 -47.03
C ALA A 7 6.33 -5.49 -45.62
N GLY A 8 5.90 -6.32 -44.66
CA GLY A 8 5.78 -5.93 -43.26
C GLY A 8 7.10 -5.39 -42.72
N LYS A 9 7.10 -4.13 -42.28
CA LYS A 9 8.22 -3.55 -41.57
C LYS A 9 8.36 -4.28 -40.23
N ASN A 10 9.45 -5.04 -40.07
CA ASN A 10 9.86 -5.57 -38.78
C ASN A 10 9.93 -4.43 -37.77
N ALA A 11 9.34 -4.64 -36.59
CA ALA A 11 9.43 -3.70 -35.49
C ALA A 11 10.90 -3.47 -35.14
N GLN A 12 11.33 -2.20 -35.16
CA GLN A 12 12.67 -1.80 -34.73
C GLN A 12 12.83 -2.12 -33.23
N PRO A 13 13.93 -2.76 -32.80
CA PRO A 13 14.18 -3.03 -31.39
C PRO A 13 14.29 -1.73 -30.60
N PHE A 14 13.67 -1.71 -29.42
CA PHE A 14 13.80 -0.61 -28.46
C PHE A 14 15.22 -0.66 -27.86
N PRO A 15 16.02 0.42 -27.92
CA PRO A 15 17.37 0.42 -27.39
C PRO A 15 17.28 0.58 -25.86
N ASP A 16 17.19 -0.53 -25.13
CA ASP A 16 17.22 -0.55 -23.65
C ASP A 16 18.64 -0.58 -23.06
N GLY A 17 19.66 -0.46 -23.90
CA GLY A 17 21.07 -0.40 -23.49
C GLY A 17 21.73 -1.76 -23.28
N THR A 18 21.00 -2.87 -23.39
CA THR A 18 21.57 -4.22 -23.26
C THR A 18 21.94 -4.79 -24.63
N LYS A 19 23.20 -5.19 -24.84
CA LYS A 19 23.72 -5.74 -26.11
C LYS A 19 23.91 -7.26 -26.09
N ASP A 20 23.52 -7.90 -24.99
CA ASP A 20 23.98 -9.22 -24.55
C ASP A 20 22.83 -10.21 -24.35
N TYR A 21 21.61 -9.86 -24.76
CA TYR A 21 20.50 -10.82 -24.78
C TYR A 21 20.74 -11.93 -25.82
N VAL A 22 21.30 -13.05 -25.38
CA VAL A 22 21.27 -14.32 -26.10
C VAL A 22 20.12 -15.15 -25.53
N PRO A 23 19.00 -15.32 -26.27
CA PRO A 23 17.88 -16.12 -25.80
C PRO A 23 18.33 -17.57 -25.54
N LEU A 24 18.08 -18.07 -24.32
CA LEU A 24 18.41 -19.43 -23.87
C LEU A 24 17.74 -20.57 -24.66
N ARG A 25 16.98 -20.27 -25.72
CA ARG A 25 16.44 -21.23 -26.69
C ARG A 25 16.52 -20.63 -28.09
N ALA A 26 17.63 -20.87 -28.78
CA ALA A 26 17.80 -20.52 -30.20
C ALA A 26 17.15 -21.55 -31.16
N GLY A 27 16.35 -22.50 -30.66
CA GLY A 27 15.68 -23.52 -31.45
C GLY A 27 14.17 -23.50 -31.24
N GLY A 28 13.44 -22.73 -32.04
CA GLY A 28 11.98 -22.75 -32.04
C GLY A 28 11.43 -22.10 -33.30
N ALA A 29 10.58 -22.83 -34.02
CA ALA A 29 9.93 -22.45 -35.27
C ALA A 29 9.46 -20.98 -35.29
N LYS A 30 9.53 -20.35 -36.48
CA LYS A 30 9.00 -18.99 -36.73
C LYS A 30 7.62 -18.86 -36.07
N LYS A 31 7.54 -18.14 -34.94
CA LYS A 31 6.28 -17.87 -34.26
C LYS A 31 5.46 -16.99 -35.18
N ASP A 32 4.29 -17.49 -35.59
CA ASP A 32 3.28 -16.69 -36.27
C ASP A 32 2.91 -15.50 -35.37
N THR A 33 3.31 -14.30 -35.78
CA THR A 33 3.13 -13.07 -35.01
C THR A 33 1.67 -12.63 -34.94
N ASN A 34 0.81 -13.16 -35.82
CA ASN A 34 -0.60 -12.81 -35.96
C ASN A 34 -1.54 -13.72 -35.15
N LYS A 35 -1.04 -14.83 -34.60
CA LYS A 35 -1.88 -15.70 -33.75
C LYS A 35 -2.23 -14.99 -32.45
N VAL A 36 -3.52 -14.78 -32.22
CA VAL A 36 -4.06 -14.26 -30.93
C VAL A 36 -3.70 -15.24 -29.82
N HIS A 37 -3.18 -14.72 -28.71
CA HIS A 37 -2.82 -15.56 -27.57
C HIS A 37 -4.09 -16.08 -26.89
N ILE A 38 -4.08 -17.32 -26.38
CA ILE A 38 -5.27 -17.93 -25.73
C ILE A 38 -5.82 -17.04 -24.59
N ALA A 39 -4.94 -16.36 -23.86
CA ALA A 39 -5.33 -15.44 -22.80
C ALA A 39 -6.19 -14.25 -23.25
N ASP A 40 -6.18 -13.90 -24.54
CA ASP A 40 -6.96 -12.80 -25.11
C ASP A 40 -8.23 -13.30 -25.85
N THR A 41 -8.52 -14.60 -25.81
CA THR A 41 -9.78 -15.15 -26.32
C THR A 41 -10.78 -15.38 -25.18
N PRO A 42 -12.11 -15.26 -25.42
CA PRO A 42 -13.10 -15.64 -24.41
C PRO A 42 -12.97 -17.10 -24.01
N MET A 43 -13.10 -17.39 -22.71
CA MET A 43 -13.07 -18.76 -22.22
C MET A 43 -14.43 -19.44 -22.46
N THR A 44 -14.41 -20.60 -23.09
CA THR A 44 -15.55 -21.43 -23.43
C THR A 44 -15.34 -22.85 -22.91
N TRP A 45 -16.41 -23.66 -22.88
CA TRP A 45 -16.33 -25.08 -22.50
C TRP A 45 -15.35 -25.89 -23.36
N SER A 46 -15.11 -25.50 -24.61
CA SER A 46 -14.20 -26.22 -25.51
C SER A 46 -12.74 -25.79 -25.40
N ASN A 47 -12.47 -24.53 -25.01
CA ASN A 47 -11.11 -23.99 -24.98
C ASN A 47 -10.54 -23.78 -23.56
N TRP A 48 -11.34 -23.86 -22.49
CA TRP A 48 -10.87 -23.61 -21.13
C TRP A 48 -9.61 -24.41 -20.75
N PRO A 49 -9.39 -25.69 -21.15
CA PRO A 49 -8.17 -26.41 -20.78
C PRO A 49 -6.91 -25.78 -21.38
N GLN A 50 -7.05 -25.01 -22.47
CA GLN A 50 -5.96 -24.31 -23.14
C GLN A 50 -5.55 -23.06 -22.37
N HIS A 51 -6.46 -22.44 -21.62
CA HIS A 51 -6.20 -21.31 -20.72
C HIS A 51 -5.44 -21.73 -19.47
N ILE A 52 -5.49 -23.01 -19.08
CA ILE A 52 -4.85 -23.51 -17.86
C ILE A 52 -3.37 -23.80 -18.08
N ASN A 53 -2.54 -23.37 -17.14
CA ASN A 53 -1.16 -23.77 -16.97
C ASN A 53 -1.10 -25.05 -16.11
N TRP A 54 -1.28 -26.20 -16.76
CA TRP A 54 -1.35 -27.50 -16.09
C TRP A 54 -0.13 -27.86 -15.23
N LEU A 55 1.06 -27.35 -15.55
CA LEU A 55 2.24 -27.58 -14.70
C LEU A 55 2.07 -26.89 -13.35
N ASN A 56 1.74 -25.59 -13.36
CA ASN A 56 1.52 -24.82 -12.15
C ASN A 56 0.29 -25.34 -11.38
N THR A 57 -0.80 -25.66 -12.08
CA THR A 57 -2.00 -26.25 -11.48
C THR A 57 -1.69 -27.55 -10.75
N THR A 58 -0.86 -28.42 -11.32
CA THR A 58 -0.44 -29.65 -10.65
C THR A 58 0.35 -29.38 -9.39
N LEU A 59 1.33 -28.46 -9.45
CA LEU A 59 2.17 -28.16 -8.30
C LEU A 59 1.42 -27.43 -7.17
N VAL A 60 0.47 -26.57 -7.49
CA VAL A 60 -0.22 -25.70 -6.53
C VAL A 60 -1.55 -26.30 -6.03
N ILE A 61 -2.20 -27.19 -6.82
CA ILE A 61 -3.49 -27.79 -6.44
C ILE A 61 -3.35 -29.29 -6.22
N PHE A 62 -2.94 -30.04 -7.24
CA PHE A 62 -3.02 -31.51 -7.19
C PHE A 62 -2.00 -32.13 -6.23
N VAL A 63 -0.79 -31.60 -6.15
CA VAL A 63 0.25 -32.08 -5.21
C VAL A 63 -0.18 -31.81 -3.76
N PRO A 64 -0.61 -30.59 -3.36
CA PRO A 64 -1.18 -30.37 -2.03
C PRO A 64 -2.39 -31.25 -1.72
N LEU A 65 -3.31 -31.41 -2.67
CA LEU A 65 -4.48 -32.28 -2.52
C LEU A 65 -4.06 -33.72 -2.22
N ALA A 66 -3.07 -34.24 -2.95
CA ALA A 66 -2.50 -35.55 -2.67
C ALA A 66 -1.90 -35.62 -1.26
N GLY A 67 -1.22 -34.56 -0.80
CA GLY A 67 -0.72 -34.47 0.58
C GLY A 67 -1.81 -34.51 1.64
N PHE A 68 -2.92 -33.78 1.45
CA PHE A 68 -4.06 -33.81 2.36
C PHE A 68 -4.74 -35.18 2.39
N ILE A 69 -4.87 -35.82 1.23
CA ILE A 69 -5.38 -37.18 1.12
C ILE A 69 -4.44 -38.15 1.83
N SER A 70 -3.12 -38.07 1.62
CA SER A 70 -2.12 -38.90 2.29
C SER A 70 -2.11 -38.74 3.81
N ALA A 71 -2.41 -37.55 4.33
CA ALA A 71 -2.48 -37.28 5.77
C ALA A 71 -3.57 -38.10 6.50
N TYR A 72 -4.51 -38.71 5.79
CA TYR A 72 -5.46 -39.66 6.37
C TYR A 72 -4.77 -40.97 6.82
N TRP A 73 -3.75 -41.44 6.10
CA TRP A 73 -3.06 -42.70 6.41
C TRP A 73 -1.70 -42.51 7.08
N VAL A 74 -1.12 -41.32 7.00
CA VAL A 74 0.20 -41.02 7.59
C VAL A 74 -0.03 -40.23 8.88
N PRO A 75 0.15 -40.82 10.08
CA PRO A 75 -0.08 -40.11 11.34
C PRO A 75 0.98 -39.02 11.59
N LEU A 76 0.54 -37.86 12.09
CA LEU A 76 1.45 -36.77 12.45
C LEU A 76 2.13 -37.04 13.80
N GLN A 77 3.43 -37.37 13.76
CA GLN A 77 4.25 -37.40 14.98
C GLN A 77 4.63 -35.99 15.43
N LEU A 78 4.71 -35.77 16.75
CA LEU A 78 5.07 -34.46 17.31
C LEU A 78 6.43 -33.94 16.81
N LYS A 79 7.45 -34.81 16.72
CA LYS A 79 8.79 -34.45 16.20
C LYS A 79 8.70 -33.95 14.75
N THR A 80 7.92 -34.63 13.93
CA THR A 80 7.65 -34.25 12.53
C THR A 80 6.85 -32.95 12.43
N ALA A 81 5.88 -32.73 13.32
CA ALA A 81 5.14 -31.47 13.38
C ALA A 81 6.06 -30.29 13.70
N LEU A 82 6.91 -30.42 14.73
CA LEU A 82 7.89 -29.40 15.10
C LEU A 82 8.89 -29.14 13.96
N TRP A 83 9.36 -30.21 13.31
CA TRP A 83 10.22 -30.09 12.12
C TRP A 83 9.53 -29.39 10.96
N ALA A 84 8.27 -29.72 10.67
CA ALA A 84 7.51 -29.08 9.60
C ALA A 84 7.34 -27.57 9.87
N VAL A 85 7.05 -27.16 11.12
CA VAL A 85 6.93 -25.74 11.51
C VAL A 85 8.28 -25.04 11.44
N PHE A 86 9.34 -25.65 11.96
CA PHE A 86 10.70 -25.09 11.87
C PHE A 86 11.09 -24.87 10.40
N TYR A 87 10.87 -25.88 9.55
CA TYR A 87 11.22 -25.82 8.14
C TYR A 87 10.29 -24.89 7.34
N TYR A 88 9.03 -24.75 7.75
CA TYR A 88 8.11 -23.71 7.25
C TYR A 88 8.72 -22.32 7.41
N VAL A 89 9.19 -21.97 8.63
CA VAL A 89 9.81 -20.66 8.89
C VAL A 89 11.07 -20.46 8.05
N HIS A 90 11.91 -21.48 7.90
CA HIS A 90 13.18 -21.36 7.15
C HIS A 90 12.95 -21.23 5.65
N THR A 91 12.00 -21.99 5.09
CA THR A 91 11.63 -21.83 3.67
C THR A 91 10.88 -20.53 3.41
N GLY A 92 10.11 -20.04 4.37
CA GLY A 92 9.56 -18.68 4.39
C GLY A 92 10.65 -17.60 4.36
N LEU A 93 11.67 -17.69 5.22
CA LEU A 93 12.84 -16.79 5.21
C LEU A 93 13.61 -16.83 3.88
N GLY A 94 13.65 -17.99 3.21
CA GLY A 94 14.19 -18.09 1.85
C GLY A 94 13.49 -17.19 0.84
N ILE A 95 12.17 -17.04 0.98
CA ILE A 95 11.36 -16.12 0.18
C ILE A 95 11.52 -14.68 0.67
N THR A 96 11.25 -14.41 1.95
CA THR A 96 11.17 -13.04 2.48
C THR A 96 12.55 -12.38 2.59
N ALA A 97 13.53 -13.02 3.23
CA ALA A 97 14.87 -12.46 3.34
C ALA A 97 15.65 -12.59 2.02
N GLY A 98 15.55 -13.76 1.37
CA GLY A 98 16.25 -14.05 0.13
C GLY A 98 15.59 -13.41 -1.08
N TYR A 99 14.59 -14.10 -1.64
CA TYR A 99 14.04 -13.76 -2.96
C TYR A 99 13.52 -12.31 -3.01
N HIS A 100 12.87 -11.89 -1.95
CA HIS A 100 12.26 -10.58 -1.83
C HIS A 100 13.26 -9.49 -1.46
N ARG A 101 13.75 -9.45 -0.22
CA ARG A 101 14.56 -8.32 0.28
C ARG A 101 15.98 -8.29 -0.29
N LEU A 102 16.66 -9.45 -0.38
CA LEU A 102 18.03 -9.52 -0.91
C LEU A 102 18.09 -9.38 -2.43
N TRP A 103 17.37 -10.23 -3.17
CA TRP A 103 17.51 -10.29 -4.63
C TRP A 103 16.53 -9.38 -5.38
N SER A 104 15.28 -9.23 -4.95
CA SER A 104 14.34 -8.35 -5.69
C SER A 104 14.61 -6.88 -5.44
N HIS A 105 14.86 -6.52 -4.18
CA HIS A 105 14.95 -5.11 -3.75
C HIS A 105 16.36 -4.62 -3.39
N SER A 106 17.34 -5.53 -3.33
CA SER A 106 18.71 -5.19 -2.93
C SER A 106 18.74 -4.38 -1.63
N ALA A 107 17.89 -4.75 -0.67
CA ALA A 107 17.70 -4.02 0.59
C ALA A 107 18.86 -4.24 1.57
N TYR A 108 19.67 -5.29 1.36
CA TYR A 108 20.92 -5.54 2.06
C TYR A 108 21.84 -6.38 1.18
N LYS A 109 23.09 -6.57 1.60
CA LYS A 109 24.03 -7.52 0.98
C LYS A 109 24.26 -8.71 1.90
N GLY A 110 24.34 -9.91 1.32
CA GLY A 110 24.64 -11.15 2.05
C GLY A 110 25.96 -11.76 1.61
N THR A 111 26.67 -12.38 2.55
CA THR A 111 27.85 -13.21 2.23
C THR A 111 27.45 -14.43 1.40
N THR A 112 28.41 -15.02 0.69
CA THR A 112 28.15 -16.22 -0.15
C THR A 112 27.50 -17.37 0.63
N PRO A 113 27.94 -17.73 1.86
CA PRO A 113 27.25 -18.75 2.66
C PRO A 113 25.78 -18.44 2.93
N LEU A 114 25.46 -17.19 3.30
CA LEU A 114 24.09 -16.76 3.52
C LEU A 114 23.25 -16.83 2.24
N LYS A 115 23.81 -16.39 1.10
CA LYS A 115 23.18 -16.50 -0.22
C LYS A 115 22.87 -17.95 -0.59
N ILE A 116 23.83 -18.87 -0.39
CA ILE A 116 23.63 -20.30 -0.67
C ILE A 116 22.52 -20.88 0.21
N TYR A 117 22.55 -20.58 1.50
CA TYR A 117 21.52 -21.01 2.44
C TYR A 117 20.13 -20.52 1.99
N LEU A 118 19.96 -19.22 1.76
CA LEU A 118 18.70 -18.62 1.32
C LEU A 118 18.22 -19.17 -0.03
N ALA A 119 19.15 -19.42 -0.96
CA ALA A 119 18.84 -20.03 -2.25
C ALA A 119 18.34 -21.48 -2.11
N ALA A 120 18.91 -22.25 -1.18
CA ALA A 120 18.50 -23.63 -0.91
C ALA A 120 17.12 -23.68 -0.24
N VAL A 121 16.91 -22.94 0.85
CA VAL A 121 15.61 -22.95 1.56
C VAL A 121 14.51 -22.26 0.73
N GLY A 122 14.84 -21.25 -0.07
CA GLY A 122 13.91 -20.62 -1.01
C GLY A 122 13.46 -21.57 -2.13
N ALA A 123 14.36 -22.43 -2.64
CA ALA A 123 13.97 -23.49 -3.57
C ALA A 123 13.01 -24.51 -2.90
N GLY A 124 13.17 -24.74 -1.61
CA GLY A 124 12.27 -25.56 -0.81
C GLY A 124 10.83 -25.03 -0.76
N ALA A 125 10.59 -23.73 -0.99
CA ALA A 125 9.25 -23.14 -1.01
C ALA A 125 8.47 -23.33 -2.33
N VAL A 126 9.13 -23.79 -3.40
CA VAL A 126 8.52 -24.13 -4.71
C VAL A 126 7.73 -22.96 -5.32
N GLN A 127 8.38 -21.80 -5.47
CA GLN A 127 7.75 -20.58 -6.03
C GLN A 127 8.43 -20.05 -7.30
N GLY A 128 9.22 -20.90 -7.95
CA GLY A 128 10.10 -20.51 -9.05
C GLY A 128 11.53 -20.25 -8.58
N SER A 129 12.47 -20.20 -9.52
CA SER A 129 13.85 -19.82 -9.23
C SER A 129 13.93 -18.36 -8.76
N ILE A 130 14.98 -18.00 -8.01
CA ILE A 130 15.27 -16.61 -7.59
C ILE A 130 15.10 -15.64 -8.76
N ARG A 131 15.71 -15.97 -9.92
CA ARG A 131 15.66 -15.13 -11.12
C ARG A 131 14.24 -14.85 -11.61
N TRP A 132 13.41 -15.90 -11.69
CA TRP A 132 12.04 -15.79 -12.17
C TRP A 132 11.14 -15.06 -11.18
N TRP A 133 11.25 -15.41 -9.89
CA TRP A 133 10.48 -14.80 -8.82
C TRP A 133 10.80 -13.31 -8.70
N SER A 134 12.10 -12.96 -8.65
CA SER A 134 12.54 -11.58 -8.50
C SER A 134 12.20 -10.72 -9.71
N TYR A 135 12.28 -11.27 -10.93
CA TYR A 135 11.77 -10.60 -12.13
C TYR A 135 10.28 -10.28 -11.99
N GLY A 136 9.46 -11.26 -11.62
CA GLY A 136 8.02 -11.08 -11.44
C GLY A 136 7.69 -10.03 -10.37
N HIS A 137 8.41 -10.07 -9.25
CA HIS A 137 8.26 -9.13 -8.14
C HIS A 137 8.62 -7.69 -8.50
N ARG A 138 9.75 -7.49 -9.19
CA ARG A 138 10.15 -6.18 -9.70
C ARG A 138 9.17 -5.63 -10.74
N VAL A 139 8.61 -6.48 -11.60
CA VAL A 139 7.54 -6.09 -12.54
C VAL A 139 6.28 -5.66 -11.78
N HIS A 140 5.89 -6.40 -10.74
CA HIS A 140 4.76 -6.06 -9.90
C HIS A 140 4.93 -4.69 -9.22
N HIS A 141 6.08 -4.40 -8.61
CA HIS A 141 6.36 -3.08 -8.02
C HIS A 141 6.32 -1.95 -9.05
N ARG A 142 6.93 -2.17 -10.22
CA ARG A 142 6.99 -1.13 -11.27
C ARG A 142 5.64 -0.81 -11.89
N TYR A 143 4.74 -1.80 -11.96
CA TYR A 143 3.48 -1.73 -12.70
C TYR A 143 2.27 -2.05 -11.83
N THR A 144 2.38 -1.88 -10.51
CA THR A 144 1.37 -2.25 -9.52
C THR A 144 0.00 -1.77 -9.98
N ASP A 145 -1.01 -2.65 -9.86
CA ASP A 145 -2.39 -2.32 -10.19
C ASP A 145 -2.66 -1.93 -11.64
N THR A 146 -1.75 -2.23 -12.57
CA THR A 146 -1.98 -2.08 -14.01
C THR A 146 -2.13 -3.44 -14.70
N ASP A 147 -2.56 -3.44 -15.96
CA ASP A 147 -2.62 -4.65 -16.80
C ASP A 147 -1.27 -5.38 -16.95
N LYS A 148 -0.16 -4.64 -16.78
CA LYS A 148 1.21 -5.16 -16.89
C LYS A 148 1.69 -5.88 -15.64
N ASP A 149 0.99 -5.73 -14.52
CA ASP A 149 1.25 -6.45 -13.27
C ASP A 149 0.78 -7.92 -13.41
N PRO A 150 1.70 -8.90 -13.24
CA PRO A 150 1.42 -10.32 -13.42
C PRO A 150 0.37 -10.87 -12.45
N TYR A 151 0.19 -10.27 -11.28
CA TYR A 151 -0.75 -10.76 -10.26
C TYR A 151 -1.61 -9.64 -9.67
N SER A 152 -1.91 -8.63 -10.49
CA SER A 152 -2.74 -7.48 -10.11
C SER A 152 -4.05 -7.87 -9.43
N VAL A 153 -4.31 -7.25 -8.27
CA VAL A 153 -5.58 -7.40 -7.53
C VAL A 153 -6.79 -6.89 -8.32
N ARG A 154 -6.58 -5.98 -9.29
CA ARG A 154 -7.66 -5.46 -10.16
C ARG A 154 -8.32 -6.54 -11.01
N LYS A 155 -7.64 -7.68 -11.23
CA LYS A 155 -8.19 -8.86 -11.92
C LYS A 155 -9.04 -9.75 -10.99
N GLY A 156 -9.17 -9.37 -9.72
CA GLY A 156 -9.97 -10.04 -8.70
C GLY A 156 -9.12 -10.70 -7.59
N LEU A 157 -9.72 -10.86 -6.42
CA LEU A 157 -9.05 -11.44 -5.24
C LEU A 157 -8.55 -12.87 -5.50
N MET A 158 -9.38 -13.72 -6.12
CA MET A 158 -8.96 -15.10 -6.44
C MET A 158 -7.90 -15.16 -7.53
N TYR A 159 -7.89 -14.19 -8.45
CA TYR A 159 -6.85 -14.09 -9.47
C TYR A 159 -5.50 -13.75 -8.83
N SER A 160 -5.44 -12.70 -8.02
CA SER A 160 -4.22 -12.26 -7.33
C SER A 160 -3.72 -13.28 -6.30
N HIS A 161 -4.62 -14.04 -5.67
CA HIS A 161 -4.24 -15.12 -4.77
C HIS A 161 -3.59 -16.28 -5.55
N MET A 162 -4.31 -16.90 -6.49
CA MET A 162 -3.83 -18.13 -7.13
C MET A 162 -4.08 -18.20 -8.64
N GLY A 163 -5.06 -17.45 -9.17
CA GLY A 163 -5.41 -17.49 -10.59
C GLY A 163 -4.27 -17.06 -11.51
N TRP A 164 -3.38 -16.17 -11.07
CA TRP A 164 -2.19 -15.76 -11.84
C TRP A 164 -1.19 -16.90 -12.10
N MET A 165 -1.18 -17.93 -11.23
CA MET A 165 -0.39 -19.16 -11.41
C MET A 165 -1.10 -20.19 -12.30
N ILE A 166 -2.42 -20.29 -12.17
CA ILE A 166 -3.27 -21.29 -12.84
C ILE A 166 -3.54 -20.90 -14.30
N LEU A 167 -3.74 -19.61 -14.58
CA LEU A 167 -4.10 -19.13 -15.91
C LEU A 167 -2.85 -18.74 -16.70
N LYS A 168 -2.81 -19.14 -17.97
CA LYS A 168 -1.77 -18.68 -18.90
C LYS A 168 -1.94 -17.19 -19.17
N GLN A 169 -0.87 -16.44 -18.95
CA GLN A 169 -0.82 -15.01 -19.24
C GLN A 169 -0.22 -14.78 -20.63
N ASN A 170 -0.63 -13.71 -21.33
CA ASN A 170 -0.01 -13.32 -22.58
C ASN A 170 1.36 -12.65 -22.30
N PRO A 171 2.49 -13.24 -22.73
CA PRO A 171 3.81 -12.65 -22.49
C PRO A 171 4.01 -11.28 -23.16
N LYS A 172 3.21 -10.94 -24.18
CA LYS A 172 3.26 -9.62 -24.84
C LYS A 172 2.68 -8.50 -23.98
N ARG A 173 1.79 -8.82 -23.01
CA ARG A 173 1.16 -7.84 -22.12
C ARG A 173 1.90 -7.66 -20.79
N GLN A 174 2.78 -8.59 -20.45
CA GLN A 174 3.52 -8.55 -19.20
C GLN A 174 4.54 -7.40 -19.19
N GLY A 175 4.62 -6.67 -18.08
CA GLY A 175 5.65 -5.66 -17.88
C GLY A 175 7.07 -6.23 -17.89
N ARG A 176 8.06 -5.36 -18.07
CA ARG A 176 9.49 -5.72 -18.08
C ARG A 176 10.27 -4.87 -17.09
N THR A 177 11.32 -5.45 -16.55
CA THR A 177 12.22 -4.81 -15.60
C THR A 177 13.64 -5.30 -15.82
N ASP A 178 14.61 -4.51 -15.37
CA ASP A 178 16.01 -4.87 -15.41
C ASP A 178 16.30 -5.98 -14.38
N ILE A 179 17.13 -6.94 -14.80
CA ILE A 179 17.55 -8.12 -14.05
C ILE A 179 19.03 -8.45 -14.32
N THR A 180 19.81 -7.47 -14.77
CA THR A 180 21.22 -7.64 -15.08
C THR A 180 22.00 -8.14 -13.86
N ASP A 181 21.77 -7.53 -12.70
CA ASP A 181 22.34 -7.94 -11.42
C ASP A 181 22.04 -9.40 -11.04
N LEU A 182 20.84 -9.90 -11.36
CA LEU A 182 20.45 -11.30 -11.13
C LEU A 182 21.17 -12.27 -12.07
N ASN A 183 21.55 -11.81 -13.27
CA ASN A 183 22.32 -12.62 -14.23
C ASN A 183 23.81 -12.63 -13.89
N GLU A 184 24.30 -11.65 -13.13
CA GLU A 184 25.68 -11.55 -12.67
C GLU A 184 25.93 -12.31 -11.35
N ASP A 185 24.90 -12.56 -10.55
CA ASP A 185 25.02 -13.35 -9.32
C ASP A 185 25.12 -14.87 -9.62
N ALA A 186 26.30 -15.43 -9.38
CA ALA A 186 26.61 -16.84 -9.64
C ALA A 186 25.68 -17.82 -8.90
N VAL A 187 25.23 -17.49 -7.68
CA VAL A 187 24.31 -18.35 -6.91
C VAL A 187 22.94 -18.36 -7.57
N VAL A 188 22.46 -17.20 -8.01
CA VAL A 188 21.17 -17.06 -8.71
C VAL A 188 21.17 -17.82 -10.02
N VAL A 189 22.23 -17.66 -10.82
CA VAL A 189 22.37 -18.35 -12.12
C VAL A 189 22.47 -19.87 -11.92
N TRP A 190 23.26 -20.33 -10.96
CA TRP A 190 23.39 -21.77 -10.67
C TRP A 190 22.06 -22.36 -10.22
N GLN A 191 21.35 -21.69 -9.31
CA GLN A 191 20.05 -22.13 -8.81
C GLN A 191 19.02 -22.15 -9.93
N HIS A 192 18.98 -21.14 -10.80
CA HIS A 192 18.06 -21.11 -11.94
C HIS A 192 18.28 -22.29 -12.90
N LYS A 193 19.54 -22.61 -13.23
CA LYS A 193 19.89 -23.73 -14.10
C LYS A 193 19.56 -25.10 -13.48
N ASN A 194 19.64 -25.22 -12.16
CA ASN A 194 19.42 -26.47 -11.42
C ASN A 194 18.10 -26.50 -10.65
N TYR A 195 17.18 -25.57 -10.92
CA TYR A 195 16.04 -25.29 -10.05
C TYR A 195 15.18 -26.52 -9.74
N ILE A 196 14.89 -27.35 -10.75
CA ILE A 196 14.11 -28.58 -10.57
C ILE A 196 14.80 -29.55 -9.61
N LYS A 197 16.13 -29.71 -9.71
CA LYS A 197 16.89 -30.56 -8.78
C LYS A 197 16.85 -29.98 -7.36
N CYS A 198 17.01 -28.66 -7.22
CA CYS A 198 16.91 -27.98 -5.93
C CYS A 198 15.53 -28.16 -5.30
N VAL A 199 14.45 -28.04 -6.09
CA VAL A 199 13.07 -28.27 -5.62
C VAL A 199 12.87 -29.71 -5.17
N LEU A 200 13.19 -30.69 -6.01
CA LEU A 200 12.98 -32.11 -5.66
C LEU A 200 13.74 -32.49 -4.39
N PHE A 201 14.97 -31.95 -4.22
CA PHE A 201 15.74 -32.19 -3.02
C PHE A 201 15.21 -31.40 -1.82
N MET A 202 15.25 -30.06 -1.86
CA MET A 202 14.93 -29.23 -0.70
C MET A 202 13.46 -29.28 -0.32
N ALA A 203 12.53 -29.38 -1.27
CA ALA A 203 11.11 -29.38 -0.97
C ALA A 203 10.61 -30.74 -0.47
N LEU A 204 11.18 -31.86 -0.96
CA LEU A 204 10.65 -33.21 -0.71
C LEU A 204 11.66 -34.14 -0.03
N ALA A 205 12.83 -34.36 -0.65
CA ALA A 205 13.78 -35.34 -0.15
C ALA A 205 14.41 -34.94 1.19
N PHE A 206 14.86 -33.70 1.32
CA PHE A 206 15.50 -33.16 2.52
C PHE A 206 14.60 -33.27 3.77
N PRO A 207 13.35 -32.77 3.78
CA PRO A 207 12.51 -32.91 4.96
C PRO A 207 12.16 -34.37 5.30
N ALA A 208 12.03 -35.25 4.30
CA ALA A 208 11.83 -36.68 4.50
C ALA A 208 13.07 -37.37 5.08
N LEU A 209 14.27 -37.01 4.60
CA LEU A 209 15.55 -37.53 5.10
C LEU A 209 15.79 -37.12 6.55
N VAL A 210 15.51 -35.86 6.91
CA VAL A 210 15.67 -35.38 8.29
C VAL A 210 14.78 -36.16 9.25
N ALA A 211 13.49 -36.32 8.92
CA ALA A 211 12.56 -37.07 9.77
C ALA A 211 12.85 -38.58 9.79
N GLY A 212 13.16 -39.15 8.63
CA GLY A 212 13.47 -40.57 8.45
C GLY A 212 14.76 -41.00 9.15
N LEU A 213 15.85 -40.27 8.97
CA LEU A 213 17.12 -40.55 9.63
C LEU A 213 17.14 -40.11 11.10
N GLY A 214 16.40 -39.05 11.45
CA GLY A 214 16.38 -38.51 12.81
C GLY A 214 15.52 -39.31 13.78
N TRP A 215 14.31 -39.71 13.37
CA TRP A 215 13.38 -40.45 14.24
C TRP A 215 12.53 -41.50 13.51
N GLY A 216 12.93 -41.94 12.32
CA GLY A 216 12.29 -43.04 11.59
C GLY A 216 11.02 -42.68 10.81
N ASP A 217 10.63 -41.40 10.76
CA ASP A 217 9.34 -40.98 10.17
C ASP A 217 9.49 -40.46 8.74
N TRP A 218 9.84 -41.36 7.81
CA TRP A 218 10.04 -41.04 6.39
C TRP A 218 8.78 -40.45 5.73
N TRP A 219 7.64 -41.10 5.94
CA TRP A 219 6.37 -40.69 5.34
C TRP A 219 5.82 -39.42 5.98
N GLY A 220 5.92 -39.26 7.30
CA GLY A 220 5.53 -38.00 7.95
C GLY A 220 6.40 -36.83 7.48
N GLY A 221 7.72 -37.04 7.33
CA GLY A 221 8.63 -36.05 6.78
C GLY A 221 8.26 -35.64 5.34
N LEU A 222 7.88 -36.59 4.48
CA LEU A 222 7.45 -36.30 3.11
C LEU A 222 6.08 -35.61 3.05
N VAL A 223 5.08 -36.10 3.77
CA VAL A 223 3.71 -35.58 3.71
C VAL A 223 3.60 -34.24 4.41
N TYR A 224 4.03 -34.13 5.68
CA TYR A 224 3.84 -32.94 6.49
C TYR A 224 4.93 -31.90 6.28
N ALA A 225 6.21 -32.26 6.44
CA ALA A 225 7.33 -31.33 6.29
C ALA A 225 7.72 -31.08 4.82
N GLY A 226 7.32 -31.96 3.90
CA GLY A 226 7.45 -31.79 2.46
C GLY A 226 6.22 -31.14 1.83
N ILE A 227 5.23 -31.96 1.44
CA ILE A 227 4.10 -31.56 0.59
C ILE A 227 3.20 -30.50 1.26
N LEU A 228 2.69 -30.76 2.45
CA LEU A 228 1.75 -29.86 3.12
C LEU A 228 2.42 -28.55 3.54
N ARG A 229 3.66 -28.61 4.06
CA ARG A 229 4.43 -27.41 4.37
C ARG A 229 4.67 -26.54 3.14
N VAL A 230 4.99 -27.12 1.98
CA VAL A 230 5.07 -26.35 0.71
C VAL A 230 3.74 -25.65 0.41
N CYS A 231 2.62 -26.36 0.53
CA CYS A 231 1.29 -25.77 0.34
C CYS A 231 1.09 -24.56 1.26
N PHE A 232 1.31 -24.70 2.56
CA PHE A 232 1.13 -23.59 3.50
C PHE A 232 2.03 -22.39 3.21
N VAL A 233 3.29 -22.61 2.82
CA VAL A 233 4.21 -21.50 2.44
C VAL A 233 3.72 -20.80 1.17
N GLN A 234 3.23 -21.55 0.17
CA GLN A 234 2.64 -20.99 -1.04
C GLN A 234 1.40 -20.16 -0.73
N GLN A 235 0.45 -20.70 0.04
CA GLN A 235 -0.79 -19.99 0.42
C GLN A 235 -0.47 -18.72 1.22
N ALA A 236 0.48 -18.79 2.16
CA ALA A 236 0.97 -17.61 2.87
C ALA A 236 1.55 -16.55 1.92
N THR A 237 2.36 -16.95 0.94
CA THR A 237 2.91 -16.00 -0.02
C THR A 237 1.85 -15.41 -0.94
N PHE A 238 0.87 -16.21 -1.36
CA PHE A 238 -0.25 -15.78 -2.17
C PHE A 238 -1.17 -14.78 -1.44
N CYS A 239 -1.26 -14.87 -0.11
CA CYS A 239 -1.91 -13.86 0.72
C CYS A 239 -1.23 -12.47 0.61
N VAL A 240 0.07 -12.39 0.32
CA VAL A 240 0.74 -11.09 0.09
C VAL A 240 0.16 -10.42 -1.15
N ASN A 241 0.06 -11.16 -2.27
CA ASN A 241 -0.48 -10.62 -3.53
C ASN A 241 -1.98 -10.30 -3.47
N SER A 242 -2.71 -10.92 -2.54
CA SER A 242 -4.18 -10.82 -2.44
C SER A 242 -4.62 -10.04 -1.22
N LEU A 243 -4.55 -10.64 -0.03
CA LEU A 243 -5.00 -10.02 1.22
C LEU A 243 -4.26 -8.72 1.52
N ALA A 244 -2.95 -8.64 1.27
CA ALA A 244 -2.18 -7.41 1.50
C ALA A 244 -2.47 -6.29 0.47
N HIS A 245 -3.27 -6.58 -0.56
CA HIS A 245 -3.82 -5.61 -1.50
C HIS A 245 -5.33 -5.36 -1.31
N TRP A 246 -5.95 -5.96 -0.29
CA TRP A 246 -7.40 -5.90 -0.09
C TRP A 246 -7.80 -5.47 1.33
N LEU A 247 -7.09 -5.96 2.35
CA LEU A 247 -7.38 -5.74 3.76
C LEU A 247 -6.30 -4.89 4.42
N GLY A 248 -6.71 -3.92 5.23
CA GLY A 248 -5.82 -3.09 6.04
C GLY A 248 -5.86 -1.61 5.70
N ASP A 249 -4.91 -0.89 6.28
CA ASP A 249 -4.79 0.56 6.18
C ASP A 249 -3.78 0.97 5.12
N GLN A 250 -3.87 2.22 4.67
CA GLN A 250 -2.90 2.85 3.78
C GLN A 250 -2.32 4.07 4.49
N PRO A 251 -1.35 3.87 5.42
CA PRO A 251 -0.78 4.95 6.22
C PRO A 251 0.27 5.80 5.47
N PHE A 252 0.82 5.34 4.35
CA PHE A 252 1.87 6.05 3.62
C PHE A 252 1.40 6.56 2.25
N ASP A 253 0.69 5.74 1.47
CA ASP A 253 0.21 6.11 0.14
C ASP A 253 -1.05 5.30 -0.24
N ASP A 254 -2.02 5.90 -0.92
CA ASP A 254 -3.27 5.25 -1.34
C ASP A 254 -3.54 5.29 -2.86
N ARG A 255 -2.53 5.63 -3.67
CA ARG A 255 -2.64 5.63 -5.14
C ARG A 255 -2.81 4.22 -5.71
N ASN A 256 -2.21 3.24 -5.04
CA ASN A 256 -2.32 1.82 -5.36
C ASN A 256 -2.99 1.08 -4.20
N SER A 257 -3.28 -0.20 -4.39
CA SER A 257 -4.00 -1.09 -3.46
C SER A 257 -3.22 -1.70 -2.28
N PRO A 258 -1.87 -1.68 -2.17
CA PRO A 258 -1.15 -2.23 -1.02
C PRO A 258 -1.62 -1.64 0.32
N ARG A 259 -1.75 -2.51 1.32
CA ARG A 259 -2.29 -2.19 2.65
C ARG A 259 -1.45 -2.82 3.76
N ASP A 260 -1.40 -2.13 4.90
CA ASP A 260 -0.80 -2.61 6.14
C ASP A 260 -1.85 -3.30 6.99
N HIS A 261 -1.60 -4.56 7.37
CA HIS A 261 -2.51 -5.33 8.21
C HIS A 261 -1.79 -6.37 9.06
N VAL A 262 -2.00 -6.32 10.39
CA VAL A 262 -1.29 -7.17 11.36
C VAL A 262 -1.57 -8.66 11.17
N ILE A 263 -2.82 -9.05 10.89
CA ILE A 263 -3.15 -10.48 10.67
C ILE A 263 -2.50 -10.98 9.39
N THR A 264 -2.47 -10.13 8.35
CA THR A 264 -1.76 -10.45 7.12
C THR A 264 -0.28 -10.64 7.43
N ALA A 265 0.33 -9.77 8.23
CA ALA A 265 1.73 -9.91 8.63
C ALA A 265 2.02 -11.21 9.42
N LEU A 266 1.10 -11.66 10.28
CA LEU A 266 1.23 -12.94 10.97
C LEU A 266 1.21 -14.12 10.00
N VAL A 267 0.26 -14.13 9.06
CA VAL A 267 0.12 -15.18 8.05
C VAL A 267 1.31 -15.21 7.08
N THR A 268 1.90 -14.04 6.79
CA THR A 268 2.93 -13.88 5.75
C THR A 268 4.35 -13.66 6.30
N LEU A 269 4.62 -14.02 7.57
CA LEU A 269 5.94 -13.90 8.20
C LEU A 269 6.54 -12.47 8.15
N GLY A 270 5.69 -11.46 8.34
CA GLY A 270 6.06 -10.05 8.40
C GLY A 270 5.74 -9.26 7.14
N GLU A 271 5.33 -9.92 6.05
CA GLU A 271 5.14 -9.27 4.74
C GLU A 271 3.84 -8.48 4.60
N GLY A 272 3.00 -8.44 5.66
CA GLY A 272 1.69 -7.79 5.65
C GLY A 272 1.68 -6.29 5.93
N TYR A 273 2.83 -5.67 6.23
CA TYR A 273 3.00 -4.22 6.21
C TYR A 273 3.32 -3.77 4.77
N HIS A 274 2.35 -4.03 3.88
CA HIS A 274 2.56 -3.98 2.45
C HIS A 274 2.45 -2.57 1.86
N ASN A 275 1.73 -1.67 2.53
CA ASN A 275 1.69 -0.26 2.15
C ASN A 275 3.05 0.39 2.36
N PHE A 276 3.68 0.16 3.52
CA PHE A 276 5.06 0.60 3.76
C PHE A 276 6.00 0.03 2.71
N HIS A 277 5.91 -1.29 2.47
CA HIS A 277 6.78 -1.99 1.54
C HIS A 277 6.70 -1.44 0.11
N HIS A 278 5.52 -1.09 -0.38
CA HIS A 278 5.35 -0.54 -1.73
C HIS A 278 5.82 0.91 -1.84
N GLU A 279 5.70 1.69 -0.77
CA GLU A 279 6.19 3.08 -0.76
C GLU A 279 7.72 3.14 -0.60
N PHE A 280 8.30 2.25 0.21
CA PHE A 280 9.72 2.22 0.54
C PHE A 280 10.38 0.86 0.24
N PRO A 281 10.38 0.39 -1.03
CA PRO A 281 10.70 -0.99 -1.38
C PRO A 281 12.13 -1.42 -1.09
N SER A 282 13.07 -0.47 -0.99
CA SER A 282 14.47 -0.76 -0.68
C SER A 282 14.81 -0.77 0.81
N ASP A 283 13.85 -0.48 1.71
CA ASP A 283 14.05 -0.69 3.15
C ASP A 283 14.13 -2.20 3.43
N TYR A 284 15.07 -2.62 4.27
CA TYR A 284 15.17 -4.04 4.64
C TYR A 284 14.04 -4.48 5.58
N ARG A 285 13.24 -3.55 6.10
CA ARG A 285 12.11 -3.80 7.00
C ARG A 285 10.81 -3.63 6.23
N ASN A 286 9.83 -4.50 6.46
CA ASN A 286 8.45 -4.17 6.11
C ASN A 286 7.74 -3.53 7.30
N ALA A 287 8.01 -4.04 8.50
CA ALA A 287 7.58 -3.44 9.75
C ALA A 287 8.67 -2.53 10.34
N ILE A 288 8.44 -1.23 10.36
CA ILE A 288 9.44 -0.27 10.86
C ILE A 288 9.50 -0.17 12.38
N GLU A 289 8.39 -0.43 13.08
CA GLU A 289 8.39 -0.37 14.54
C GLU A 289 9.05 -1.62 15.13
N TRP A 290 9.75 -1.49 16.26
CA TRP A 290 10.48 -2.60 16.86
C TRP A 290 9.56 -3.76 17.30
N TRP A 291 8.34 -3.44 17.74
CA TRP A 291 7.32 -4.38 18.24
C TRP A 291 6.46 -5.00 17.14
N GLN A 292 6.45 -4.42 15.94
CA GLN A 292 5.69 -4.94 14.81
C GLN A 292 6.31 -6.26 14.33
N TYR A 293 5.45 -7.29 14.24
CA TYR A 293 5.83 -8.64 13.85
C TYR A 293 6.42 -8.67 12.44
N ASP A 294 7.73 -8.88 12.38
CA ASP A 294 8.49 -9.12 11.15
C ASP A 294 9.72 -9.98 11.51
N PRO A 295 9.56 -11.32 11.56
CA PRO A 295 10.65 -12.24 11.87
C PRO A 295 11.80 -12.16 10.85
N THR A 296 11.50 -11.70 9.63
CA THR A 296 12.49 -11.51 8.57
C THR A 296 13.43 -10.34 8.91
N LYS A 297 12.88 -9.20 9.35
CA LYS A 297 13.68 -8.05 9.86
C LYS A 297 14.61 -8.49 10.98
N TRP A 298 14.11 -9.23 11.96
CA TRP A 298 14.93 -9.68 13.09
C TRP A 298 16.00 -10.68 12.64
N SER A 299 15.68 -11.59 11.72
CA SER A 299 16.66 -12.55 11.17
C SER A 299 17.80 -11.84 10.43
N ILE A 300 17.47 -10.88 9.56
CA ILE A 300 18.47 -10.08 8.82
C ILE A 300 19.32 -9.26 9.78
N TRP A 301 18.72 -8.64 10.81
CA TRP A 301 19.46 -7.92 11.82
C TRP A 301 20.42 -8.84 12.60
N CYS A 302 19.98 -10.04 13.00
CA CYS A 302 20.85 -11.02 13.65
C CYS A 302 22.01 -11.44 12.74
N TRP A 303 21.76 -11.70 11.45
CA TRP A 303 22.82 -12.01 10.49
C TRP A 303 23.79 -10.85 10.30
N LYS A 304 23.34 -9.60 10.43
CA LYS A 304 24.24 -8.44 10.45
C LYS A 304 25.20 -8.48 11.64
N GLN A 305 24.69 -8.79 12.84
CA GLN A 305 25.54 -8.91 14.04
C GLN A 305 26.57 -10.05 13.90
N LEU A 306 26.21 -11.12 13.18
CA LEU A 306 27.10 -12.25 12.88
C LEU A 306 28.05 -12.01 11.69
N GLY A 307 28.01 -10.85 11.04
CA GLY A 307 28.82 -10.55 9.85
C GLY A 307 28.39 -11.30 8.58
N LEU A 308 27.20 -11.91 8.56
CA LEU A 308 26.64 -12.63 7.41
C LEU A 308 25.84 -11.71 6.47
N ALA A 309 25.28 -10.62 7.00
CA ALA A 309 24.60 -9.58 6.25
C ALA A 309 25.26 -8.21 6.52
N TYR A 310 25.24 -7.32 5.53
CA TYR A 310 25.85 -5.99 5.64
C TYR A 310 25.13 -5.00 4.73
N GLU A 311 25.41 -3.69 4.92
CA GLU A 311 24.77 -2.60 4.16
C GLU A 311 23.23 -2.68 4.16
N LEU A 312 22.62 -2.95 5.31
CA LEU A 312 21.17 -2.91 5.48
C LEU A 312 20.68 -1.48 5.22
N LYS A 313 19.77 -1.33 4.26
CA LYS A 313 19.19 -0.05 3.86
C LYS A 313 17.97 0.27 4.71
N GLU A 314 17.95 1.48 5.24
CA GLU A 314 16.82 2.04 5.97
C GLU A 314 16.51 3.42 5.41
N PHE A 315 15.23 3.73 5.21
CA PHE A 315 14.82 5.09 4.88
C PHE A 315 14.94 5.99 6.10
N ARG A 316 15.24 7.28 5.86
CA ARG A 316 15.30 8.28 6.92
C ARG A 316 13.92 8.45 7.54
N ALA A 317 13.86 8.44 8.87
CA ALA A 317 12.60 8.59 9.63
C ALA A 317 11.78 9.81 9.17
N ASN A 318 12.44 10.93 8.85
CA ASN A 318 11.77 12.14 8.36
C ASN A 318 11.00 11.91 7.04
N GLU A 319 11.52 11.11 6.11
CA GLU A 319 10.81 10.85 4.85
C GLU A 319 9.61 9.91 5.05
N ILE A 320 9.74 8.95 5.96
CA ILE A 320 8.65 8.06 6.37
C ILE A 320 7.52 8.87 7.04
N GLU A 321 7.87 9.75 7.98
CA GLU A 321 6.90 10.59 8.69
C GLU A 321 6.24 11.63 7.79
N LYS A 322 6.96 12.18 6.78
CA LYS A 322 6.32 13.02 5.75
C LYS A 322 5.19 12.27 5.05
N GLY A 323 5.42 11.03 4.63
CA GLY A 323 4.38 10.19 4.00
C GLY A 323 3.18 9.99 4.92
N ARG A 324 3.41 9.64 6.19
CA ARG A 324 2.34 9.51 7.19
C ARG A 324 1.53 10.78 7.38
N VAL A 325 2.20 11.92 7.54
CA VAL A 325 1.54 13.22 7.73
C VAL A 325 0.74 13.62 6.50
N GLN A 326 1.28 13.43 5.29
CA GLN A 326 0.58 13.70 4.05
C GLN A 326 -0.71 12.87 3.93
N GLN A 327 -0.63 11.58 4.27
CA GLN A 327 -1.76 10.67 4.20
C GLN A 327 -2.81 10.94 5.29
N LEU A 328 -2.38 11.32 6.51
CA LEU A 328 -3.26 11.80 7.56
C LEU A 328 -3.96 13.11 7.15
N GLN A 329 -3.23 14.05 6.56
CA GLN A 329 -3.78 15.32 6.07
C GLN A 329 -4.87 15.06 5.03
N LYS A 330 -4.63 14.15 4.07
CA LYS A 330 -5.63 13.74 3.08
C LYS A 330 -6.90 13.19 3.73
N LYS A 331 -6.77 12.29 4.71
CA LYS A 331 -7.92 11.74 5.47
C LYS A 331 -8.67 12.84 6.24
N LEU A 332 -7.94 13.77 6.84
CA LEU A 332 -8.53 14.93 7.52
C LEU A 332 -9.31 15.81 6.55
N ASP A 333 -8.77 16.07 5.36
CA ASP A 333 -9.40 16.89 4.33
C ASP A 333 -10.67 16.22 3.79
N GLN A 334 -10.66 14.91 3.58
CA GLN A 334 -11.85 14.14 3.21
C GLN A 334 -12.94 14.22 4.28
N LYS A 335 -12.59 13.96 5.55
CA LYS A 335 -13.55 14.07 6.67
C LYS A 335 -14.07 15.50 6.82
N ARG A 336 -13.23 16.49 6.56
CA ARG A 336 -13.59 17.90 6.62
C ARG A 336 -14.60 18.26 5.53
N ALA A 337 -14.47 17.72 4.33
CA ALA A 337 -15.38 17.98 3.22
C ALA A 337 -16.83 17.49 3.48
N THR A 338 -17.03 16.55 4.41
CA THR A 338 -18.36 16.04 4.77
C THR A 338 -19.06 16.85 5.87
N LEU A 339 -18.40 17.83 6.46
CA LEU A 339 -18.92 18.63 7.56
C LEU A 339 -19.47 19.96 7.03
N ASP A 340 -20.58 20.43 7.61
CA ASP A 340 -21.08 21.78 7.36
C ASP A 340 -20.23 22.78 8.13
N TRP A 341 -19.54 23.65 7.38
CA TRP A 341 -18.74 24.73 7.93
C TRP A 341 -19.43 26.08 7.82
N GLY A 342 -20.64 26.15 7.25
CA GLY A 342 -21.32 27.38 6.85
C GLY A 342 -20.75 28.04 5.59
N ILE A 343 -21.37 29.14 5.18
CA ILE A 343 -21.03 29.86 3.93
C ILE A 343 -19.59 30.42 4.01
N PRO A 344 -18.69 30.13 3.04
CA PRO A 344 -17.34 30.70 3.00
C PRO A 344 -17.36 32.23 3.07
N LEU A 345 -16.40 32.83 3.79
CA LEU A 345 -16.39 34.28 4.03
C LEU A 345 -16.34 35.10 2.73
N GLU A 346 -15.64 34.60 1.72
CA GLU A 346 -15.54 35.18 0.37
C GLU A 346 -16.87 35.19 -0.42
N GLN A 347 -17.85 34.37 -0.01
CA GLN A 347 -19.17 34.27 -0.64
C GLN A 347 -20.23 35.07 0.12
N LEU A 348 -19.90 35.58 1.31
CA LEU A 348 -20.82 36.37 2.10
C LEU A 348 -20.96 37.77 1.50
N PRO A 349 -22.18 38.33 1.48
CA PRO A 349 -22.38 39.71 1.05
C PRO A 349 -21.69 40.68 1.99
N VAL A 350 -21.12 41.73 1.42
CA VAL A 350 -20.67 42.90 2.16
C VAL A 350 -21.89 43.72 2.59
N VAL A 351 -21.95 44.08 3.86
CA VAL A 351 -23.06 44.83 4.47
C VAL A 351 -22.50 46.04 5.20
N ASP A 352 -23.09 47.20 4.95
CA ASP A 352 -22.77 48.43 5.67
C ASP A 352 -23.31 48.42 7.10
N TRP A 353 -22.64 49.13 8.01
CA TRP A 353 -23.03 49.14 9.43
C TRP A 353 -24.47 49.60 9.65
N ASP A 354 -24.89 50.64 8.92
CA ASP A 354 -26.24 51.19 9.03
C ASP A 354 -27.30 50.18 8.56
N ASP A 355 -27.01 49.41 7.51
CA ASP A 355 -27.90 48.36 7.01
C ASP A 355 -28.00 47.18 7.98
N PHE A 356 -26.88 46.79 8.60
CA PHE A 356 -26.86 45.78 9.66
C PHE A 356 -27.74 46.20 10.85
N VAL A 357 -27.61 47.43 11.33
CA VAL A 357 -28.41 47.97 12.43
C VAL A 357 -29.88 48.11 12.04
N ALA A 358 -30.18 48.55 10.81
CA ALA A 358 -31.54 48.68 10.30
C ALA A 358 -32.26 47.32 10.23
N GLN A 359 -31.58 46.29 9.71
CA GLN A 359 -32.11 44.93 9.66
C GLN A 359 -32.35 44.33 11.06
N ALA A 360 -31.46 44.62 12.02
CA ALA A 360 -31.65 44.19 13.40
C ALA A 360 -32.89 44.86 14.04
N LYS A 361 -33.07 46.18 13.82
CA LYS A 361 -34.27 46.91 14.28
C LYS A 361 -35.56 46.44 13.62
N ALA A 362 -35.48 45.93 12.39
CA ALA A 362 -36.61 45.34 11.67
C ALA A 362 -37.02 43.94 12.20
N GLY A 363 -36.36 43.44 13.26
CA GLY A 363 -36.74 42.21 13.95
C GLY A 363 -35.87 41.00 13.67
N LYS A 364 -34.80 41.12 12.87
CA LYS A 364 -33.81 40.04 12.71
C LYS A 364 -32.86 40.00 13.91
N GLY A 365 -32.59 38.79 14.42
CA GLY A 365 -31.59 38.55 15.45
C GLY A 365 -30.17 38.58 14.91
N LEU A 366 -29.69 39.73 14.41
CA LEU A 366 -28.35 39.86 13.85
C LEU A 366 -27.33 40.28 14.91
N VAL A 367 -26.18 39.61 14.97
CA VAL A 367 -25.03 39.97 15.82
C VAL A 367 -23.76 40.00 15.00
N ALA A 368 -22.94 41.03 15.18
CA ALA A 368 -21.62 41.11 14.58
C ALA A 368 -20.58 40.52 15.53
N ILE A 369 -19.78 39.57 15.06
CA ILE A 369 -18.66 38.98 15.82
C ILE A 369 -17.46 38.92 14.89
N ALA A 370 -16.38 39.60 15.29
CA ALA A 370 -15.15 39.78 14.56
C ALA A 370 -15.41 40.19 13.10
N GLY A 371 -16.23 41.24 12.90
CA GLY A 371 -16.55 41.76 11.56
C GLY A 371 -17.43 40.87 10.68
N VAL A 372 -17.92 39.72 11.18
CA VAL A 372 -18.86 38.83 10.47
C VAL A 372 -20.24 38.94 11.10
N ILE A 373 -21.26 39.07 10.27
CA ILE A 373 -22.66 39.15 10.68
C ILE A 373 -23.23 37.74 10.75
N HIS A 374 -23.83 37.42 11.89
CA HIS A 374 -24.48 36.15 12.15
C HIS A 374 -25.97 36.37 12.40
N ASP A 375 -26.81 35.57 11.76
CA ASP A 375 -28.24 35.52 12.05
C ASP A 375 -28.49 34.45 13.12
N VAL A 376 -28.68 34.90 14.34
CA VAL A 376 -28.93 34.06 15.51
C VAL A 376 -30.43 34.01 15.87
N THR A 377 -31.33 34.49 15.00
CA THR A 377 -32.77 34.62 15.29
C THR A 377 -33.36 33.33 15.88
N ASP A 378 -33.12 32.20 15.22
CA ASP A 378 -33.64 30.90 15.66
C ASP A 378 -32.87 30.34 16.87
N PHE A 379 -31.61 30.72 17.04
CA PHE A 379 -30.73 30.22 18.09
C PHE A 379 -30.92 30.92 19.44
N ILE A 380 -31.49 32.13 19.48
CA ILE A 380 -31.67 32.92 20.71
C ILE A 380 -32.31 32.09 21.84
N LYS A 381 -33.31 31.26 21.50
CA LYS A 381 -34.04 30.44 22.47
C LYS A 381 -33.22 29.26 23.03
N ASP A 382 -32.23 28.81 22.28
CA ASP A 382 -31.41 27.64 22.58
C ASP A 382 -30.03 28.04 23.13
N HIS A 383 -29.73 29.34 23.19
CA HIS A 383 -28.47 29.87 23.71
C HIS A 383 -28.27 29.48 25.19
N PRO A 384 -27.22 28.71 25.54
CA PRO A 384 -27.02 28.21 26.92
C PRO A 384 -26.82 29.30 27.97
N GLY A 385 -26.28 30.46 27.59
CA GLY A 385 -26.14 31.63 28.47
C GLY A 385 -27.45 32.40 28.70
N GLY A 386 -28.57 31.92 28.14
CA GLY A 386 -29.89 32.53 28.26
C GLY A 386 -30.18 33.61 27.22
N LYS A 387 -31.47 33.86 27.01
CA LYS A 387 -32.00 34.81 26.02
C LYS A 387 -31.58 36.26 26.29
N ALA A 388 -31.48 36.65 27.56
CA ALA A 388 -31.20 38.04 27.94
C ALA A 388 -29.83 38.52 27.44
N LEU A 389 -28.80 37.67 27.55
CA LEU A 389 -27.44 38.03 27.13
C LEU A 389 -27.34 38.21 25.62
N ILE A 390 -27.90 37.28 24.84
CA ILE A 390 -27.87 37.38 23.38
C ILE A 390 -28.76 38.52 22.86
N ASN A 391 -29.92 38.76 23.48
CA ASN A 391 -30.79 39.90 23.15
C ASN A 391 -30.10 41.24 23.37
N SER A 392 -29.23 41.36 24.38
CA SER A 392 -28.47 42.58 24.64
C SER A 392 -27.43 42.91 23.55
N ALA A 393 -27.06 41.90 22.75
CA ALA A 393 -26.06 41.96 21.69
C ALA A 393 -26.65 42.15 20.28
N ILE A 394 -27.98 42.06 20.11
CA ILE A 394 -28.63 42.23 18.80
C ILE A 394 -28.37 43.64 18.25
N GLY A 395 -27.96 43.71 16.99
CA GLY A 395 -27.60 44.95 16.29
C GLY A 395 -26.31 45.60 16.77
N LYS A 396 -25.44 44.86 17.49
CA LYS A 396 -24.16 45.35 18.01
C LYS A 396 -23.00 44.44 17.61
N ASP A 397 -21.79 44.97 17.78
CA ASP A 397 -20.57 44.18 17.79
C ASP A 397 -20.40 43.51 19.17
N ALA A 398 -20.51 42.19 19.19
CA ALA A 398 -20.39 41.35 20.37
C ALA A 398 -19.03 40.65 20.48
N THR A 399 -18.03 41.05 19.69
CA THR A 399 -16.70 40.41 19.65
C THR A 399 -16.07 40.29 21.03
N ALA A 400 -16.04 41.39 21.79
CA ALA A 400 -15.46 41.39 23.13
C ALA A 400 -16.24 40.48 24.08
N ILE A 401 -17.57 40.51 24.03
CA ILE A 401 -18.44 39.68 24.88
C ILE A 401 -18.22 38.19 24.60
N PHE A 402 -18.06 37.84 23.32
CA PHE A 402 -17.92 36.46 22.84
C PHE A 402 -16.52 35.88 23.04
N ASN A 403 -15.47 36.71 22.96
CA ASN A 403 -14.06 36.30 23.06
C ASN A 403 -13.44 36.58 24.44
N GLY A 404 -14.19 36.38 25.53
CA GLY A 404 -13.63 36.41 26.89
C GLY A 404 -13.72 37.73 27.65
N GLY A 405 -14.31 38.78 27.08
CA GLY A 405 -14.65 40.01 27.81
C GLY A 405 -15.84 39.82 28.76
N VAL A 406 -16.71 38.85 28.49
CA VAL A 406 -17.74 38.37 29.42
C VAL A 406 -17.69 36.86 29.55
N TYR A 407 -17.67 36.16 28.43
CA TYR A 407 -17.54 34.71 28.40
C TYR A 407 -16.62 34.29 27.26
N LEU A 408 -15.63 33.45 27.55
CA LEU A 408 -14.75 32.88 26.53
C LEU A 408 -15.44 31.65 25.95
N HIS A 409 -16.08 31.82 24.80
CA HIS A 409 -16.85 30.75 24.17
C HIS A 409 -15.95 29.57 23.76
N SER A 410 -16.51 28.36 23.85
CA SER A 410 -15.78 27.12 23.53
C SER A 410 -15.67 26.91 22.02
N ASN A 411 -14.71 26.09 21.57
CA ASN A 411 -14.59 25.70 20.16
C ASN A 411 -15.90 25.19 19.55
N ALA A 412 -16.76 24.55 20.34
CA ALA A 412 -18.08 24.10 19.88
C ALA A 412 -19.02 25.28 19.55
N ALA A 413 -19.02 26.32 20.38
CA ALA A 413 -19.79 27.55 20.12
C ALA A 413 -19.25 28.30 18.89
N HIS A 414 -17.92 28.32 18.69
CA HIS A 414 -17.31 28.87 17.47
C HIS A 414 -17.71 28.09 16.21
N ASN A 415 -17.71 26.76 16.26
CA ASN A 415 -18.17 25.92 15.15
C ASN A 415 -19.65 26.15 14.84
N LEU A 416 -20.52 26.20 15.86
CA LEU A 416 -21.94 26.47 15.67
C LEU A 416 -22.19 27.86 15.09
N LEU A 417 -21.50 28.88 15.61
CA LEU A 417 -21.61 30.24 15.09
C LEU A 417 -21.25 30.31 13.60
N SER A 418 -20.30 29.50 13.14
CA SER A 418 -19.90 29.47 11.73
C SER A 418 -21.02 29.06 10.76
N THR A 419 -22.04 28.33 11.21
CA THR A 419 -23.18 27.96 10.35
C THR A 419 -24.24 29.06 10.25
N MET A 420 -24.16 30.09 11.11
CA MET A 420 -25.13 31.19 11.19
C MET A 420 -24.69 32.44 10.41
N ARG A 421 -23.62 32.36 9.61
CA ARG A 421 -23.05 33.51 8.90
C ARG A 421 -23.95 33.97 7.76
N VAL A 422 -24.23 35.28 7.69
CA VAL A 422 -25.09 35.88 6.65
C VAL A 422 -24.48 37.09 5.95
N GLY A 423 -23.37 37.64 6.45
CA GLY A 423 -22.69 38.78 5.82
C GLY A 423 -21.35 39.12 6.46
N VAL A 424 -20.60 40.02 5.84
CA VAL A 424 -19.37 40.62 6.38
C VAL A 424 -19.59 42.13 6.49
N LEU A 425 -19.21 42.72 7.61
CA LEU A 425 -19.30 44.17 7.81
C LEU A 425 -18.23 44.91 7.02
N ARG A 426 -18.64 45.99 6.33
CA ARG A 426 -17.72 46.89 5.64
C ARG A 426 -16.67 47.43 6.61
N GLY A 427 -15.39 47.26 6.27
CA GLY A 427 -14.26 47.70 7.11
C GLY A 427 -13.95 46.82 8.34
N GLY A 428 -14.73 45.78 8.65
CA GLY A 428 -14.54 44.92 9.83
C GLY A 428 -13.74 43.64 9.58
N CYS A 429 -13.74 43.12 8.35
CA CYS A 429 -12.99 41.91 7.97
C CYS A 429 -12.67 41.78 6.48
N GLU A 430 -13.25 42.62 5.61
CA GLU A 430 -12.98 42.61 4.18
C GLU A 430 -11.48 42.61 3.90
N VAL A 431 -10.72 43.53 4.51
CA VAL A 431 -9.28 43.68 4.25
C VAL A 431 -8.50 42.41 4.60
N GLU A 432 -8.88 41.67 5.64
CA GLU A 432 -8.25 40.40 5.99
C GLU A 432 -8.72 39.25 5.08
N ILE A 433 -9.96 39.27 4.60
CA ILE A 433 -10.46 38.36 3.55
C ILE A 433 -9.71 38.61 2.24
N TRP A 434 -9.54 39.87 1.83
CA TRP A 434 -8.78 40.27 0.64
C TRP A 434 -7.28 39.99 0.80
N LYS A 435 -6.68 40.18 1.98
CA LYS A 435 -5.29 39.81 2.26
C LYS A 435 -5.09 38.30 2.25
N ARG A 436 -6.00 37.52 2.82
CA ARG A 436 -5.95 36.04 2.74
C ARG A 436 -6.13 35.57 1.30
N ALA A 437 -7.12 36.12 0.61
CA ALA A 437 -7.32 35.87 -0.82
C ALA A 437 -6.12 36.33 -1.67
N GLN A 438 -5.41 37.41 -1.31
CA GLN A 438 -4.18 37.89 -1.98
C GLN A 438 -2.95 37.05 -1.64
N PHE A 439 -2.79 36.60 -0.39
CA PHE A 439 -1.77 35.63 0.00
C PHE A 439 -1.98 34.27 -0.67
N GLU A 440 -3.24 33.91 -0.93
CA GLU A 440 -3.67 32.76 -1.74
C GLU A 440 -3.58 33.02 -3.26
N ASN A 441 -3.27 34.26 -3.70
CA ASN A 441 -3.23 34.70 -5.12
C ASN A 441 -1.82 35.02 -5.64
N LYS A 442 -0.76 34.40 -5.10
CA LYS A 442 0.37 34.02 -5.96
C LYS A 442 0.12 32.58 -6.38
N ASP A 443 -0.58 32.47 -7.52
CA ASP A 443 -1.24 31.27 -8.04
C ASP A 443 -2.27 30.70 -7.05
N ILE A 444 -3.57 30.94 -7.30
CA ILE A 444 -4.63 30.11 -6.70
C ILE A 444 -4.46 28.70 -7.27
N THR A 445 -3.50 27.99 -6.72
CA THR A 445 -3.60 26.56 -6.63
C THR A 445 -4.69 26.39 -5.60
N TYR A 446 -5.91 26.03 -6.04
CA TYR A 446 -6.82 25.34 -5.13
C TYR A 446 -5.93 24.34 -4.39
N MET A 447 -5.88 24.41 -3.05
CA MET A 447 -5.16 23.38 -2.31
C MET A 447 -5.95 22.13 -2.59
N ASN A 448 -5.54 21.43 -3.62
CA ASN A 448 -6.13 20.19 -4.00
C ASN A 448 -5.36 19.16 -3.19
N ASP A 449 -6.06 18.14 -2.71
CA ASP A 449 -5.35 16.96 -2.25
C ASP A 449 -4.58 16.35 -3.44
N SER A 450 -3.78 15.33 -3.16
CA SER A 450 -3.06 14.60 -4.21
C SER A 450 -3.96 13.99 -5.29
N ALA A 451 -5.29 13.99 -5.10
CA ALA A 451 -6.30 13.52 -6.05
C ALA A 451 -7.03 14.66 -6.79
N GLY A 452 -6.63 15.92 -6.62
CA GLY A 452 -7.25 17.05 -7.33
C GLY A 452 -8.53 17.59 -6.66
N GLN A 453 -8.90 17.09 -5.47
CA GLN A 453 -10.09 17.53 -4.76
C GLN A 453 -9.83 18.78 -3.93
N ARG A 454 -10.73 19.76 -4.02
CA ARG A 454 -10.59 21.04 -3.29
C ARG A 454 -10.57 20.80 -1.78
N ILE A 455 -9.43 21.06 -1.16
CA ILE A 455 -9.26 21.15 0.29
C ILE A 455 -9.79 22.51 0.73
N ILE A 456 -10.91 22.51 1.43
CA ILE A 456 -11.38 23.67 2.18
C ILE A 456 -10.55 23.67 3.48
N ARG A 457 -9.73 24.68 3.81
CA ARG A 457 -8.90 24.76 5.05
C ARG A 457 -9.54 25.61 6.16
N ALA A 458 -9.51 25.16 7.43
CA ALA A 458 -10.24 25.77 8.57
C ALA A 458 -9.33 26.72 9.34
N GLY A 459 -8.06 26.84 8.94
CA GLY A 459 -7.06 27.71 9.55
C GLY A 459 -7.43 29.20 9.53
N SER A 460 -8.53 29.57 8.87
CA SER A 460 -8.94 30.92 8.59
C SER A 460 -10.31 31.29 9.20
N GLN A 461 -10.82 30.56 10.20
CA GLN A 461 -12.01 31.04 10.94
C GLN A 461 -11.63 32.28 11.77
N VAL A 462 -12.29 33.42 11.51
CA VAL A 462 -12.04 34.69 12.23
C VAL A 462 -12.32 34.55 13.72
N THR A 463 -13.21 33.64 14.07
CA THR A 463 -13.62 33.38 15.45
C THR A 463 -12.70 32.37 16.15
N LYS A 464 -11.68 31.79 15.51
CA LYS A 464 -10.83 30.78 16.17
C LYS A 464 -10.18 31.34 17.44
N ILE A 465 -10.24 30.58 18.53
CA ILE A 465 -9.44 30.84 19.73
C ILE A 465 -7.96 30.77 19.34
N VAL A 466 -7.28 31.91 19.34
CA VAL A 466 -5.82 31.96 19.26
C VAL A 466 -5.33 31.39 20.59
N GLN A 467 -4.59 30.27 20.57
CA GLN A 467 -3.92 29.83 21.79
C GLN A 467 -3.03 30.99 22.26
N PRO A 468 -3.04 31.35 23.56
CA PRO A 468 -2.06 32.27 24.08
C PRO A 468 -0.69 31.77 23.66
N ALA A 469 0.18 32.67 23.17
CA ALA A 469 1.59 32.33 23.04
C ALA A 469 2.04 31.73 24.38
N ALA A 470 2.71 30.58 24.34
CA ALA A 470 3.28 30.00 25.55
C ALA A 470 4.09 31.10 26.25
N SER A 471 3.66 31.52 27.43
CA SER A 471 4.48 32.36 28.29
C SER A 471 5.79 31.62 28.51
N ALA A 472 6.90 32.34 28.45
CA ALA A 472 8.26 31.79 28.49
C ALA A 472 8.65 31.06 29.81
N ASP A 473 7.68 30.64 30.62
CA ASP A 473 7.86 29.98 31.92
C ASP A 473 7.26 28.55 31.93
N ALA A 474 7.52 27.80 30.87
CA ALA A 474 7.36 26.34 30.89
C ALA A 474 8.46 25.71 30.01
N ALA A 475 9.70 25.80 30.51
CA ALA A 475 10.83 24.95 30.13
C ALA A 475 11.15 24.01 31.29
#